data_AF-A0A1J5L760-F1
#
_entry.id   AF-A0A1J5L760-F1
#
_cell.length_a   1.000
_cell.length_b   1.000
_cell.length_c   1.000
_cell.angle_alpha   90.00
_cell.angle_beta   90.00
_cell.angle_gamma   90.00
#
_symmetry.space_group_name_H-M   'P 1'
#
loop_
_entity.id
_entity.type
_entity.pdbx_description
1 polymer ?
#
loop_
_entity_poly.entity_id
_entity_poly.type
_entity_poly.pdbx_seq_one_letter_code
_entity_poly.pdbx_strand_id
1 'polypeptide(L)'
;MSGRNEMTHAMTALDRQLDALETMTEVNSFLVMAMREHEQDLIRMSPQETRDMLRTKARAMYRPDGGLKPNVRALELLEETLGRGQSAEVIPFPTPGAGHSS
;
A
#
# COMPACT_ATOMS: atom_id res chain seq x y z
N MET A 1 -35.89 2.93 -20.06
CA MET A 1 -34.77 3.83 -19.72
C MET A 1 -33.89 3.31 -18.56
N SER A 2 -34.17 2.14 -17.96
CA SER A 2 -33.42 1.63 -16.79
C SER A 2 -32.06 0.98 -17.11
N GLY A 3 -31.92 0.25 -18.22
CA GLY A 3 -30.66 -0.45 -18.55
C GLY A 3 -29.47 0.46 -18.86
N ARG A 4 -29.70 1.69 -19.33
CA ARG A 4 -28.64 2.67 -19.60
C ARG A 4 -28.06 3.28 -18.31
N ASN A 5 -28.90 3.45 -17.29
CA ASN A 5 -28.45 3.92 -15.98
C ASN A 5 -27.66 2.84 -15.24
N GLU A 6 -28.12 1.59 -15.26
CA GLU A 6 -27.41 0.47 -14.62
C GLU A 6 -26.01 0.24 -15.22
N MET A 7 -25.88 0.29 -16.55
CA MET A 7 -24.58 0.20 -17.22
C MET A 7 -23.66 1.36 -16.84
N THR A 8 -24.18 2.59 -16.76
CA THR A 8 -23.40 3.77 -16.36
C THR A 8 -22.91 3.64 -14.92
N HIS A 9 -23.74 3.12 -14.01
CA HIS A 9 -23.36 2.85 -12.63
C HIS A 9 -22.29 1.76 -12.53
N ALA A 10 -22.42 0.66 -13.28
CA ALA A 10 -21.43 -0.41 -13.29
C ALA A 10 -20.06 0.06 -13.82
N MET A 11 -20.04 0.87 -14.88
CA MET A 11 -18.78 1.44 -15.40
C MET A 11 -18.14 2.41 -14.41
N THR A 12 -18.94 3.23 -13.73
CA THR A 12 -18.44 4.14 -12.69
C THR A 12 -17.85 3.37 -11.50
N ALA A 13 -18.47 2.25 -11.11
CA ALA A 13 -17.96 1.40 -10.04
C ALA A 13 -16.64 0.72 -10.44
N LEU A 14 -16.54 0.24 -11.68
CA LEU A 14 -15.31 -0.37 -12.21
C LEU A 14 -14.16 0.64 -12.28
N ASP A 15 -14.44 1.86 -12.75
CA ASP A 15 -13.44 2.94 -12.83
C ASP A 15 -12.83 3.24 -11.46
N ARG A 16 -13.67 3.36 -10.42
CA ARG A 16 -13.21 3.53 -9.04
C ARG A 16 -12.35 2.37 -8.53
N GLN A 17 -12.68 1.13 -8.93
CA GLN A 17 -11.90 -0.04 -8.54
C GLN A 17 -10.53 -0.08 -9.23
N LEU A 18 -10.46 0.29 -10.51
CA LEU A 18 -9.21 0.38 -11.26
C LEU A 18 -8.30 1.46 -10.69
N ASP A 19 -8.85 2.62 -10.39
CA ASP A 19 -8.13 3.75 -9.78
C ASP A 19 -7.62 3.41 -8.36
N ALA A 20 -8.40 2.66 -7.58
CA ALA A 20 -7.94 2.10 -6.31
C ALA A 20 -6.79 1.09 -6.49
N LEU A 21 -6.88 0.20 -7.48
CA LEU A 21 -5.84 -0.80 -7.78
C LEU A 21 -4.55 -0.15 -8.27
N GLU A 22 -4.64 0.90 -9.09
CA GLU A 22 -3.50 1.70 -9.53
C GLU A 22 -2.81 2.35 -8.32
N THR A 23 -3.59 2.96 -7.42
CA THR A 23 -3.07 3.56 -6.18
C THR A 23 -2.35 2.52 -5.31
N MET A 24 -2.94 1.32 -5.14
CA MET A 24 -2.29 0.23 -4.39
C MET A 24 -1.00 -0.25 -5.07
N THR A 25 -0.98 -0.32 -6.40
CA THR A 25 0.20 -0.72 -7.17
C THR A 25 1.34 0.27 -6.98
N GLU A 26 1.04 1.56 -7.02
CA GLU A 26 2.01 2.64 -6.78
C GLU A 26 2.59 2.56 -5.35
N VAL A 27 1.73 2.40 -4.34
CA VAL A 27 2.14 2.26 -2.93
C VAL A 27 3.01 1.02 -2.72
N ASN A 28 2.66 -0.12 -3.31
CA ASN A 28 3.46 -1.33 -3.22
C ASN A 28 4.83 -1.17 -3.88
N SER A 29 4.87 -0.54 -5.06
CA SER A 29 6.12 -0.25 -5.75
C SER A 29 7.04 0.61 -4.89
N PHE A 30 6.50 1.65 -4.25
CA PHE A 30 7.22 2.50 -3.31
C PHE A 30 7.81 1.70 -2.14
N LEU A 31 7.00 0.87 -1.48
CA LEU A 31 7.47 0.07 -0.34
C LEU A 31 8.58 -0.89 -0.74
N VAL A 32 8.44 -1.56 -1.89
CA VAL A 32 9.48 -2.48 -2.40
C VAL A 32 10.77 -1.73 -2.74
N MET A 33 10.67 -0.56 -3.38
CA MET A 33 11.85 0.27 -3.66
C MET A 33 12.53 0.72 -2.37
N ALA A 34 11.76 1.23 -1.40
CA ALA A 34 12.30 1.66 -0.12
C ALA A 34 12.96 0.50 0.66
N MET A 35 12.39 -0.71 0.59
CA MET A 35 13.00 -1.90 1.19
C MET A 35 14.32 -2.30 0.52
N ARG A 36 14.40 -2.21 -0.82
CA ARG A 36 15.62 -2.54 -1.57
C ARG A 36 16.73 -1.52 -1.37
N GLU A 37 16.38 -0.23 -1.33
CA GLU A 37 17.37 0.83 -1.18
C GLU A 37 17.97 0.90 0.24
N HIS A 38 17.19 0.55 1.26
CA HIS A 38 17.57 0.72 2.68
C HIS A 38 17.68 -0.63 3.41
N GLU A 39 17.88 -1.74 2.69
CA GLU A 39 17.85 -3.11 3.24
C GLU A 39 18.74 -3.27 4.49
N GLN A 40 19.99 -2.81 4.43
CA GLN A 40 20.93 -2.93 5.54
C GLN A 40 20.59 -2.07 6.76
N ASP A 41 19.92 -0.95 6.54
CA ASP A 41 19.51 -0.02 7.58
C ASP A 41 18.21 -0.51 8.24
N LEU A 42 17.27 -1.02 7.42
CA LEU A 42 16.00 -1.59 7.86
C LEU A 42 16.17 -2.79 8.79
N ILE A 43 17.19 -3.63 8.58
CA ILE A 43 17.51 -4.77 9.46
C ILE A 43 17.86 -4.30 10.88
N ARG A 44 18.38 -3.08 11.02
CA ARG A 44 18.84 -2.52 12.30
C ARG A 44 17.83 -1.57 12.95
N MET A 45 16.83 -1.12 12.19
CA MET A 45 15.79 -0.21 12.65
C MET A 45 14.67 -0.95 13.39
N SER A 46 14.18 -0.34 14.45
CA SER A 46 12.92 -0.77 15.06
C SER A 46 11.76 -0.56 14.07
N PRO A 47 10.64 -1.29 14.23
CA PRO A 47 9.45 -1.09 13.39
C PRO A 47 8.92 0.35 13.40
N GLN A 48 9.12 1.09 14.49
CA GLN A 48 8.71 2.48 14.58
C GLN A 48 9.62 3.39 13.77
N GLU A 49 10.94 3.23 13.87
CA GLU A 49 11.93 3.97 13.09
C GLU A 49 11.75 3.73 11.59
N THR A 50 11.50 2.48 11.20
CA THR A 50 11.20 2.11 9.81
C THR A 50 9.95 2.83 9.30
N ARG A 51 8.86 2.86 10.08
CA ARG A 51 7.63 3.57 9.70
C ARG A 51 7.85 5.07 9.56
N ASP A 52 8.59 5.67 10.49
CA ASP A 52 8.90 7.11 10.46
C ASP A 52 9.78 7.47 9.25
N MET A 53 10.77 6.62 8.92
CA MET A 53 11.59 6.76 7.72
C MET A 53 10.74 6.66 6.45
N LEU A 54 9.89 5.62 6.34
CA LEU A 54 9.03 5.41 5.18
C LEU A 54 8.03 6.56 5.00
N ARG A 55 7.44 7.09 6.08
CA ARG A 55 6.57 8.28 6.02
C ARG A 55 7.33 9.51 5.52
N THR A 56 8.56 9.71 5.97
CA THR A 56 9.39 10.83 5.52
C THR A 56 9.69 10.73 4.02
N LYS A 57 10.05 9.53 3.54
CA LYS A 57 10.28 9.27 2.12
C LYS A 57 9.02 9.42 1.28
N ALA A 58 7.88 8.94 1.77
CA ALA A 58 6.59 9.06 1.09
C ALA A 58 6.23 10.54 0.90
N ARG A 59 6.41 11.38 1.92
CA ARG A 59 6.20 12.83 1.81
C ARG A 59 7.16 13.47 0.81
N ALA A 60 8.43 13.11 0.83
CA ALA A 60 9.39 13.65 -0.15
C ALA A 60 9.04 13.27 -1.60
N MET A 61 8.46 12.09 -1.81
CA MET A 61 8.08 11.62 -3.14
C MET A 61 6.73 12.17 -3.62
N TYR A 62 5.70 12.05 -2.78
CA TYR A 62 4.31 12.18 -3.21
C TYR A 62 3.63 13.49 -2.79
N ARG A 63 4.28 14.35 -1.99
CA ARG A 63 3.68 15.60 -1.53
C ARG A 63 3.24 16.45 -2.74
N PRO A 64 2.01 17.01 -2.71
CA PRO A 64 1.50 17.85 -3.79
C PRO A 64 2.35 19.11 -4.00
N ASP A 65 2.91 19.63 -2.91
CA ASP A 65 3.75 20.83 -2.89
C ASP A 65 5.24 20.49 -3.03
N GLY A 66 5.63 20.05 -4.22
CA GLY A 66 7.04 19.84 -4.58
C GLY A 66 7.62 18.46 -4.27
N GLY A 67 6.79 17.42 -4.19
CA GLY A 67 7.27 16.04 -4.26
C GLY A 67 7.80 15.68 -5.65
N LEU A 68 8.69 14.69 -5.73
CA LEU A 68 9.27 14.22 -7.02
C LEU A 68 8.22 13.69 -8.00
N LYS A 69 7.17 13.04 -7.49
CA LYS A 69 6.05 12.50 -8.25
C LYS A 69 4.77 12.73 -7.45
N PRO A 70 4.16 13.92 -7.49
CA PRO A 70 2.99 14.23 -6.69
C PRO A 70 1.86 13.21 -6.88
N ASN A 71 1.42 12.58 -5.79
CA ASN A 71 0.27 11.67 -5.77
C ASN A 71 -0.36 11.67 -4.37
N VAL A 72 -1.37 12.52 -4.20
CA VAL A 72 -2.02 12.74 -2.89
C VAL A 72 -2.63 11.45 -2.35
N ARG A 73 -3.27 10.66 -3.20
CA ARG A 73 -3.90 9.39 -2.79
C ARG A 73 -2.91 8.33 -2.35
N ALA A 74 -1.80 8.20 -3.08
CA ALA A 74 -0.72 7.30 -2.68
C ALA A 74 -0.10 7.75 -1.35
N LEU A 75 0.07 9.06 -1.14
CA LEU A 75 0.57 9.61 0.12
C LEU A 75 -0.39 9.33 1.28
N GLU A 76 -1.68 9.58 1.11
CA GLU A 76 -2.71 9.32 2.13
C GLU A 76 -2.74 7.83 2.52
N LEU A 77 -2.74 6.93 1.54
CA LEU A 77 -2.72 5.50 1.78
C LEU A 77 -1.40 5.05 2.47
N LEU A 78 -0.27 5.64 2.11
CA LEU A 78 1.00 5.39 2.80
C LEU A 78 1.00 5.90 4.24
N GLU A 79 0.43 7.07 4.50
CA GLU A 79 0.32 7.60 5.87
C GLU A 79 -0.65 6.79 6.74
N GLU A 80 -1.74 6.29 6.17
CA GLU A 80 -2.67 5.38 6.84
C GLU A 80 -2.00 4.04 7.17
N THR A 81 -1.39 3.39 6.17
CA THR A 81 -0.74 2.07 6.32
C THR A 81 0.48 2.11 7.24
N LEU A 82 1.25 3.20 7.23
CA LEU A 82 2.41 3.42 8.09
C LEU A 82 2.06 4.15 9.41
N GLY A 83 0.77 4.47 9.59
CA GLY A 83 0.20 5.10 10.78
C GLY A 83 0.14 4.16 11.99
N ARG A 84 -0.36 4.68 13.13
CA ARG A 84 -0.38 3.94 14.40
C ARG A 84 -1.22 2.66 14.29
N GLY A 85 -0.56 1.51 14.35
CA GLY A 85 -1.10 0.32 15.00
C GLY A 85 -1.85 -0.71 14.15
N GLN A 86 -1.76 -0.70 12.82
CA GLN A 86 -2.06 -1.91 12.05
C GLN A 86 -0.74 -2.57 11.67
N SER A 87 -0.18 -3.35 12.59
CA SER A 87 0.57 -4.53 12.16
C SER A 87 -0.42 -5.34 11.32
N ALA A 88 -0.27 -5.32 10.00
CA ALA A 88 -0.97 -6.30 9.17
C ALA A 88 -0.75 -7.67 9.82
N GLU A 89 -1.83 -8.37 10.17
CA GLU A 89 -1.72 -9.75 10.61
C GLU A 89 -0.93 -10.49 9.54
N VAL A 90 0.26 -10.99 9.92
CA VAL A 90 1.05 -11.84 9.03
C VAL A 90 0.20 -13.08 8.80
N ILE A 91 -0.39 -13.22 7.62
CA ILE A 91 -1.08 -14.46 7.23
C ILE A 91 0.01 -15.53 7.15
N PRO A 92 0.00 -16.55 8.03
CA PRO A 92 1.00 -17.60 7.97
C PRO A 92 0.81 -18.38 6.66
N PHE A 93 1.91 -18.64 5.96
CA PHE A 93 1.88 -19.56 4.82
C PHE A 93 1.43 -20.94 5.31
N PRO A 94 0.50 -21.62 4.61
CA PRO A 94 0.07 -22.95 5.00
C PRO A 94 1.25 -23.91 4.91
N THR A 95 1.70 -24.44 6.06
CA THR A 95 2.68 -25.52 6.12
C THR A 95 2.10 -26.76 5.45
N PRO A 96 2.75 -27.31 4.40
CA PRO A 96 2.35 -28.60 3.84
C PRO A 96 2.68 -29.69 4.87
N GLY A 97 1.68 -30.25 5.56
CA GLY A 97 1.89 -31.46 6.37
C GLY A 97 1.05 -31.66 7.63
N ALA A 98 0.23 -30.69 8.06
CA ALA A 98 -0.65 -30.89 9.23
C ALA A 98 -1.98 -31.55 8.82
N GLY A 99 -1.92 -32.77 8.30
CA GLY A 99 -3.09 -33.57 7.94
C GLY A 99 -2.92 -35.02 8.39
N HIS A 100 -3.53 -35.34 9.53
CA HIS A 100 -3.93 -36.68 10.00
C HIS A 100 -2.88 -37.79 10.03
N SER A 101 -2.21 -37.93 11.19
CA SER A 101 -1.91 -39.25 11.74
C SER A 101 -2.98 -39.58 12.77
N SER A 102 -3.91 -40.46 12.42
CA SER A 102 -4.72 -41.28 13.33
C SER A 102 -5.32 -42.44 12.54
#